data_AF-A0A918VNR1-F1
#
_entry.id   AF-A0A918VNR1-F1
#
_cell.length_a   1.000
_cell.length_b   1.000
_cell.length_c   1.000
_cell.angle_alpha   90.00
_cell.angle_beta   90.00
_cell.angle_gamma   90.00
#
_symmetry.space_group_name_H-M   'P 1'
#
loop_
_entity.id
_entity.type
_entity.pdbx_description
1 polymer ?
#
loop_
_entity_poly.entity_id
_entity_poly.type
_entity_poly.pdbx_seq_one_letter_code
_entity_poly.pdbx_strand_id
1 'polypeptide(L)' 'MPGSGQGLIGLTERTALAGGRLDHGPTPDGGFEVRAWLPWD' A
#
# COMPACT_ATOMS: atom_id res chain seq x y z
N MET A 1 -0.32 -20.31 -3.94
CA MET A 1 0.46 -19.21 -4.56
C MET A 1 0.94 -18.30 -3.44
N PRO A 2 2.23 -17.96 -3.35
CA PRO A 2 2.70 -16.92 -2.42
C PRO A 2 1.85 -15.66 -2.63
N GLY A 3 1.42 -15.01 -1.54
CA GLY A 3 0.31 -14.04 -1.49
C GLY A 3 0.16 -13.16 -2.73
N SER A 4 -0.92 -13.40 -3.48
CA SER A 4 -1.11 -13.01 -4.88
C SER A 4 -1.39 -11.51 -5.14
N GLY A 5 -0.89 -10.60 -4.30
CA GLY A 5 -1.07 -9.15 -4.43
C GLY A 5 -2.42 -8.62 -3.95
N GLN A 6 -3.40 -9.47 -3.64
CA GLN A 6 -4.74 -9.05 -3.17
C GLN A 6 -4.69 -8.29 -1.85
N GLY A 7 -3.71 -8.58 -0.98
CA GLY A 7 -3.52 -7.82 0.25
C GLY A 7 -3.20 -6.34 -0.01
N LEU A 8 -2.36 -6.07 -1.01
CA LEU A 8 -1.99 -4.70 -1.42
C LEU A 8 -3.14 -4.01 -2.15
N ILE A 9 -3.91 -4.74 -2.98
CA ILE A 9 -5.12 -4.20 -3.62
C ILE A 9 -6.11 -3.75 -2.55
N GLY A 10 -6.48 -4.63 -1.61
CA GLY A 10 -7.43 -4.27 -0.55
C GLY A 10 -6.92 -3.16 0.38
N LEU A 11 -5.60 -3.07 0.60
CA LEU A 11 -5.03 -1.97 1.37
C LEU A 11 -5.10 -0.64 0.61
N THR A 12 -4.81 -0.64 -0.70
CA THR A 12 -4.94 0.53 -1.57
C THR A 12 -6.38 1.04 -1.59
N GLU A 13 -7.35 0.14 -1.76
CA GLU A 13 -8.77 0.46 -1.73
C GLU A 13 -9.19 1.11 -0.41
N ARG A 14 -8.82 0.51 0.74
CA ARG A 14 -9.17 1.05 2.06
C ARG A 14 -8.52 2.40 2.33
N THR A 15 -7.25 2.58 1.96
CA THR A 15 -6.57 3.85 2.12
C THR A 15 -7.23 4.94 1.28
N ALA A 16 -7.62 4.64 0.04
CA ALA A 16 -8.37 5.57 -0.81
C ALA A 16 -9.76 5.92 -0.23
N LEU A 17 -10.49 4.92 0.29
CA LEU A 17 -11.79 5.13 0.94
C LEU A 17 -11.69 6.03 2.19
N ALA A 18 -10.57 5.97 2.90
CA ALA A 18 -10.28 6.86 4.03
C ALA A 18 -9.77 8.25 3.61
N GLY A 19 -9.79 8.59 2.31
CA GLY A 19 -9.27 9.87 1.81
C GLY A 19 -7.73 9.96 1.78
N GLY A 20 -7.05 8.85 2.00
CA GLY A 20 -5.59 8.75 1.98
C GLY A 20 -5.01 8.34 0.63
N ARG A 21 -3.70 8.07 0.62
CA ARG A 21 -2.98 7.48 -0.52
C ARG A 21 -2.02 6.38 -0.08
N LEU A 22 -1.78 5.41 -0.96
CA LEU A 22 -0.86 4.31 -0.72
C LEU A 22 0.02 4.08 -1.94
N ASP A 23 1.33 3.97 -1.71
CA ASP A 23 2.34 3.57 -2.68
C ASP A 23 2.98 2.25 -2.22
N HIS A 24 3.29 1.36 -3.15
CA HIS A 24 4.01 0.12 -2.85
C HIS A 24 4.88 -0.34 -4.01
N GLY A 25 6.04 -0.93 -3.72
CA GLY A 25 6.93 -1.42 -4.76
C GLY A 25 8.31 -1.85 -4.26
N PRO A 26 9.14 -2.44 -5.15
CA PRO A 26 10.52 -2.77 -4.84
C PRO A 26 11.35 -1.50 -4.58
N THR A 27 12.31 -1.57 -3.66
CA THR A 27 13.24 -0.47 -3.37
C THR A 27 14.56 -0.66 -4.14
N PRO A 28 15.32 0.43 -4.40
CA PRO A 28 16.63 0.35 -5.03
C PRO A 28 17.62 -0.55 -4.28
N ASP A 29 17.48 -0.65 -2.95
CA ASP A 29 18.35 -1.46 -2.09
C ASP A 29 17.94 -2.94 -2.01
N GLY A 30 16.99 -3.38 -2.84
CA GLY A 30 16.57 -4.77 -2.96
C GLY A 30 15.45 -5.20 -2.00
N GLY A 31 14.76 -4.25 -1.37
CA GLY A 31 13.61 -4.51 -0.49
C GLY A 31 12.26 -4.30 -1.18
N PHE A 32 11.18 -4.34 -0.38
CA PHE A 32 9.84 -3.95 -0.79
C PHE A 32 9.30 -2.96 0.23
N GLU A 33 8.87 -1.78 -0.23
CA GLU A 33 8.31 -0.75 0.63
C GLU A 33 6.79 -0.64 0.41
N VAL A 34 6.06 -0.39 1.49
CA VAL A 34 4.68 0.06 1.47
C VAL A 34 4.60 1.36 2.26
N ARG A 35 4.09 2.41 1.63
CA ARG A 35 3.97 3.74 2.22
C ARG A 35 2.53 4.19 2.13
N ALA A 36 1.92 4.52 3.26
CA ALA A 36 0.57 5.05 3.33
C ALA A 36 0.57 6.42 4.00
N TRP A 37 -0.24 7.32 3.46
CA TRP A 37 -0.63 8.56 4.13
C TRP A 37 -2.14 8.53 4.34
N LEU A 38 -2.57 8.93 5.53
CA LEU A 38 -3.97 9.06 5.91
C LEU A 38 -4.21 10.47 6.45
N PRO A 39 -5.39 11.06 6.20
CA PRO A 39 -5.79 12.28 6.90
C PRO A 39 -5.84 12.01 8.40
N TRP A 40 -5.38 13.01 9.16
CA TRP A 40 -5.49 13.04 10.61
C TRP A 40 -6.44 14.17 10.94
N ASP A 41 -7.62 13.82 11.44
CA ASP A 41 -8.58 14.76 12.03
C ASP A 41 -8.27 14.95 13.52
#